data_AF-A0A0F7FK32-F1
#
_entry.id   AF-A0A0F7FK32-F1
#
_cell.length_a   1.000
_cell.length_b   1.000
_cell.length_c   1.000
_cell.angle_alpha   90.00
_cell.angle_beta   90.00
_cell.angle_gamma   90.00
#
_symmetry.space_group_name_H-M   'P 1'
#
loop_
_entity.id
_entity.type
_entity.pdbx_description
1 polymer ?
#
loop_
_entity_poly.entity_id
_entity_poly.type
_entity_poly.pdbx_seq_one_letter_code
_entity_poly.pdbx_strand_id
1 'polypeptide(L)'
;MGVSHLLGFIILSFLLGAMIARSRKPTIPIWSIMAFTSFLTIAFGLVRLDEVGSIIDWNVVLFLVGMFSIVGLAESSGLFNLMGFWFINHFESRYHLILASSIFFGLLAAISMNDTVAFMGPPLAYTVSRALDIDPRVMFLLLAFSLTIGSVTTPIGNPQNVLIVEESGITAPFYEFFRMLFVPTLINLVITPMILVKLFGVEEKRKSLILIPGESITNKRDAALGALGLVSTVLILIANDLMQLLGLPYVEKRGLIPFFIAAALYIVSSNPRELLGKVDWGTIIFFISMFITMQGVWRSGVFTPLLSMMMPHRMEGPQALASITFSSLLISQVISNVPFASFFTIYMKSLGYTRHDELYWIALAFSSTIAGNLTPLGAASNIIILEYLESRMNTTIILKDFLKAGLIVTAVNTALLYNDIG
;
A
#
# COMPACT_ATOMS: atom_id res chain seq x y z
N MET A 1 -19.24 1.58 -31.14
CA MET A 1 -18.97 1.80 -29.70
C MET A 1 -20.32 1.92 -29.01
N GLY A 2 -20.67 1.01 -28.08
CA GLY A 2 -21.97 1.05 -27.40
C GLY A 2 -22.06 2.25 -26.43
N VAL A 3 -23.28 2.67 -26.07
CA VAL A 3 -23.51 3.78 -25.13
C VAL A 3 -22.77 3.55 -23.81
N SER A 4 -22.80 2.33 -23.27
CA SER A 4 -22.07 1.97 -22.04
C SER A 4 -20.56 2.17 -22.18
N HIS A 5 -19.94 1.79 -23.31
CA HIS A 5 -18.51 2.02 -23.55
C HIS A 5 -18.15 3.52 -23.53
N LEU A 6 -18.98 4.36 -24.13
CA LEU A 6 -18.77 5.81 -24.13
C LEU A 6 -18.86 6.38 -22.70
N LEU A 7 -19.87 5.96 -21.93
CA LEU A 7 -20.05 6.40 -20.54
C LEU A 7 -18.87 5.97 -19.65
N GLY A 8 -18.38 4.73 -19.81
CA GLY A 8 -17.19 4.25 -19.12
C GLY A 8 -15.94 5.06 -19.48
N PHE A 9 -15.77 5.39 -20.76
CA PHE A 9 -14.67 6.24 -21.22
C PHE A 9 -14.75 7.65 -20.62
N ILE A 10 -15.94 8.23 -20.52
CA ILE A 10 -16.14 9.54 -19.86
C ILE A 10 -15.75 9.47 -18.39
N ILE A 11 -16.20 8.44 -17.66
CA ILE A 11 -15.88 8.24 -16.24
C ILE A 11 -14.37 8.10 -16.02
N LEU A 12 -13.69 7.28 -16.82
CA LEU A 12 -12.25 7.14 -16.73
C LEU A 12 -11.51 8.42 -17.10
N SER A 13 -11.92 9.08 -18.17
CA SER A 13 -11.32 10.35 -18.59
C SER A 13 -11.47 11.42 -17.51
N PHE A 14 -12.62 11.46 -16.84
CA PHE A 14 -12.84 12.34 -15.69
C PHE A 14 -11.91 11.98 -14.53
N LEU A 15 -11.86 10.71 -14.11
CA LEU A 15 -11.02 10.25 -13.01
C LEU A 15 -9.55 10.60 -13.26
N LEU A 16 -9.03 10.24 -14.44
CA LEU A 16 -7.65 10.50 -14.85
C LEU A 16 -7.36 11.99 -14.98
N GLY A 17 -8.25 12.74 -15.62
CA GLY A 17 -8.12 14.19 -15.77
C GLY A 17 -8.08 14.90 -14.41
N ALA A 18 -8.94 14.48 -13.48
CA ALA A 18 -8.98 15.02 -12.12
C ALA A 18 -7.72 14.67 -11.32
N MET A 19 -7.20 13.44 -11.43
CA MET A 19 -5.93 13.04 -10.79
C MET A 19 -4.73 13.83 -11.34
N ILE A 20 -4.66 14.03 -12.66
CA ILE A 20 -3.62 14.85 -13.30
C ILE A 20 -3.73 16.32 -12.88
N ALA A 21 -4.94 16.87 -12.85
CA ALA A 21 -5.18 18.25 -12.41
C ALA A 21 -4.76 18.45 -10.95
N ARG A 22 -5.08 17.48 -10.08
CA ARG A 22 -4.66 17.45 -8.68
C ARG A 22 -3.15 17.46 -8.54
N SER A 23 -2.41 16.72 -9.37
CA SER A 23 -0.94 16.73 -9.34
C SER A 23 -0.33 18.12 -9.55
N ARG A 24 -1.06 19.06 -10.15
CA ARG A 24 -0.63 20.46 -10.31
C ARG A 24 -1.16 21.39 -9.22
N LYS A 25 -2.29 21.04 -8.60
CA LYS A 25 -2.97 21.79 -7.55
C LYS A 25 -3.52 20.81 -6.51
N PRO A 26 -2.74 20.46 -5.47
CA PRO A 26 -3.10 19.40 -4.53
C PRO A 26 -4.20 19.79 -3.51
N THR A 27 -5.09 20.73 -3.86
CA THR A 27 -6.14 21.21 -2.95
C THR A 27 -7.33 20.26 -2.81
N ILE A 28 -7.51 19.34 -3.78
CA ILE A 28 -8.63 18.40 -3.81
C ILE A 28 -8.13 17.02 -3.34
N PRO A 29 -8.73 16.44 -2.28
CA PRO A 29 -8.38 15.09 -1.84
C PRO A 29 -8.70 14.01 -2.90
N ILE A 30 -7.94 12.91 -2.90
CA ILE A 30 -8.16 11.80 -3.86
C ILE A 30 -9.52 11.15 -3.63
N TRP A 31 -9.92 10.97 -2.36
CA TRP A 31 -11.19 10.36 -2.00
C TRP A 31 -12.39 11.15 -2.51
N SER A 32 -12.33 12.48 -2.61
CA SER A 32 -13.44 13.28 -3.13
C SER A 32 -13.59 13.15 -4.64
N ILE A 33 -12.47 13.01 -5.36
CA ILE A 33 -12.48 12.71 -6.80
C ILE A 33 -13.13 11.35 -7.05
N MET A 34 -12.73 10.33 -6.27
CA MET A 34 -13.28 8.98 -6.40
C MET A 34 -14.78 8.95 -6.03
N ALA A 35 -15.18 9.64 -4.96
CA ALA A 35 -16.58 9.75 -4.55
C ALA A 35 -17.46 10.41 -5.64
N PHE A 36 -16.98 11.49 -6.26
CA PHE A 36 -17.71 12.11 -7.36
C PHE A 36 -17.75 11.23 -8.60
N THR A 37 -16.67 10.52 -8.90
CA THR A 37 -16.62 9.53 -9.99
C THR A 37 -17.62 8.39 -9.75
N SER A 38 -17.75 7.92 -8.51
CA SER A 38 -18.75 6.94 -8.09
C SER A 38 -20.18 7.47 -8.27
N PHE A 39 -20.42 8.73 -7.90
CA PHE A 39 -21.71 9.38 -8.15
C PHE A 39 -22.03 9.42 -9.65
N LEU A 40 -21.09 9.83 -10.51
CA LEU A 40 -21.28 9.82 -11.96
C LEU A 40 -21.58 8.42 -12.51
N THR A 41 -20.92 7.40 -11.95
CA THR A 41 -21.12 5.99 -12.32
C THR A 41 -22.56 5.53 -12.09
N ILE A 42 -23.14 5.92 -10.95
CA ILE A 42 -24.54 5.64 -10.62
C ILE A 42 -25.47 6.51 -11.46
N ALA A 43 -25.18 7.82 -11.58
CA ALA A 43 -26.01 8.77 -12.32
C ALA A 43 -26.13 8.42 -13.81
N PHE A 44 -25.06 7.87 -14.41
CA PHE A 44 -25.06 7.38 -15.79
C PHE A 44 -25.66 5.98 -15.95
N GLY A 45 -26.11 5.34 -14.87
CA GLY A 45 -26.79 4.05 -14.91
C GLY A 45 -25.87 2.86 -15.20
N LEU A 46 -24.55 3.00 -15.09
CA LEU A 46 -23.62 1.86 -15.20
C LEU A 46 -23.72 0.92 -14.00
N VAL A 47 -24.07 1.47 -12.84
CA VAL A 47 -24.39 0.75 -11.61
C VAL A 47 -25.74 1.22 -11.10
N ARG A 48 -26.61 0.27 -10.74
CA ARG A 48 -27.90 0.59 -10.13
C ARG A 48 -27.73 0.85 -8.64
N LEU A 49 -28.49 1.81 -8.10
CA LEU A 49 -28.40 2.22 -6.69
C LEU A 49 -28.70 1.06 -5.71
N ASP A 50 -29.63 0.17 -6.06
CA ASP A 50 -30.03 -0.96 -5.23
C ASP A 50 -28.96 -2.08 -5.15
N GLU A 51 -28.04 -2.13 -6.12
CA GLU A 51 -26.95 -3.10 -6.14
C GLU A 51 -25.72 -2.62 -5.36
N VAL A 52 -25.64 -1.33 -5.01
CA VAL A 52 -24.43 -0.71 -4.41
C VAL A 52 -23.97 -1.46 -3.16
N GLY A 53 -24.90 -1.82 -2.27
CA GLY A 53 -24.55 -2.54 -1.03
C GLY A 53 -23.92 -3.91 -1.25
N SER A 54 -24.18 -4.55 -2.40
CA SER A 54 -23.62 -5.85 -2.79
C SER A 54 -22.29 -5.75 -3.55
N ILE A 55 -22.00 -4.58 -4.12
CA ILE A 55 -20.75 -4.31 -4.85
C ILE A 55 -19.62 -3.95 -3.89
N ILE A 56 -19.94 -3.36 -2.74
CA ILE A 56 -18.96 -2.97 -1.73
C ILE A 56 -18.49 -4.21 -0.97
N ASP A 57 -17.19 -4.46 -0.96
CA ASP A 57 -16.59 -5.49 -0.10
C ASP A 57 -16.50 -4.97 1.35
N TRP A 58 -17.46 -5.38 2.17
CA TRP A 58 -17.51 -5.03 3.59
C TRP A 58 -16.40 -5.68 4.42
N ASN A 59 -15.80 -6.79 3.98
CA ASN A 59 -14.67 -7.37 4.68
C ASN A 59 -13.46 -6.44 4.57
N VAL A 60 -13.18 -5.93 3.37
CA VAL A 60 -12.10 -4.94 3.15
C VAL A 60 -12.38 -3.66 3.95
N VAL A 61 -13.60 -3.15 3.94
CA VAL A 61 -13.96 -1.93 4.69
C VAL A 61 -13.77 -2.12 6.20
N LEU A 62 -14.28 -3.21 6.77
CA LEU A 62 -14.14 -3.50 8.20
C LEU A 62 -12.67 -3.77 8.58
N PHE A 63 -11.93 -4.43 7.69
CA PHE A 63 -10.49 -4.64 7.84
C PHE A 63 -9.76 -3.30 8.00
N LEU A 64 -9.99 -2.37 7.07
CA LEU A 64 -9.35 -1.05 7.06
C LEU A 64 -9.75 -0.21 8.26
N VAL A 65 -11.05 -0.18 8.63
CA VAL A 65 -11.51 0.51 9.85
C VAL A 65 -10.78 -0.03 11.08
N GLY A 66 -10.70 -1.35 11.22
CA GLY A 66 -10.00 -2.00 12.33
C GLY A 66 -8.53 -1.64 12.39
N MET A 67 -7.81 -1.81 11.27
CA MET A 67 -6.39 -1.50 11.19
C MET A 67 -6.10 -0.02 11.41
N PHE A 68 -6.83 0.91 10.79
CA PHE A 68 -6.63 2.34 11.00
C PHE A 68 -6.91 2.78 12.43
N SER A 69 -7.84 2.12 13.12
CA SER A 69 -8.06 2.36 14.54
C SER A 69 -6.84 1.93 15.37
N ILE A 70 -6.38 0.69 15.17
CA ILE A 70 -5.23 0.13 15.91
C ILE A 70 -3.97 0.95 15.67
N VAL A 71 -3.70 1.25 14.40
CA VAL A 71 -2.56 2.01 13.94
C VAL A 71 -2.64 3.46 14.39
N GLY A 72 -3.81 4.09 14.32
CA GLY A 72 -4.04 5.46 14.81
C GLY A 72 -3.82 5.59 16.32
N LEU A 73 -4.10 4.54 17.10
CA LEU A 73 -3.76 4.50 18.54
C LEU A 73 -2.24 4.44 18.74
N ALA A 74 -1.56 3.55 18.02
CA ALA A 74 -0.11 3.42 18.07
C ALA A 74 0.59 4.74 17.67
N GLU A 75 0.14 5.37 16.59
CA GLU A 75 0.68 6.63 16.10
C GLU A 75 0.46 7.78 17.09
N SER A 76 -0.78 8.02 17.52
CA SER A 76 -1.13 9.13 18.43
C SER A 76 -0.47 9.02 19.80
N SER A 77 -0.14 7.81 20.24
CA SER A 77 0.62 7.56 21.47
C SER A 77 2.12 7.86 21.36
N GLY A 78 2.65 8.11 20.16
CA GLY A 78 4.07 8.30 19.90
C GLY A 78 4.88 7.00 19.84
N LEU A 79 4.24 5.82 19.76
CA LEU A 79 4.93 4.52 19.69
C LEU A 79 5.92 4.48 18.52
N PHE A 80 5.44 4.88 17.33
CA PHE A 80 6.26 4.82 16.13
C PHE A 80 7.43 5.81 16.14
N ASN A 81 7.24 6.98 16.76
CA ASN A 81 8.31 7.97 16.92
C ASN A 81 9.40 7.45 17.86
N LEU A 82 9.01 6.79 18.96
CA LEU A 82 9.96 6.12 19.86
C LEU A 82 10.75 5.03 19.12
N MET A 83 10.06 4.19 18.33
CA MET A 83 10.71 3.14 17.54
C MET A 83 11.72 3.74 16.55
N GLY A 84 11.34 4.80 15.83
CA GLY A 84 12.21 5.51 14.92
C GLY A 84 13.43 6.12 15.61
N PHE A 85 13.25 6.76 16.76
CA PHE A 85 14.33 7.36 17.53
C PHE A 85 15.32 6.31 18.07
N TRP A 86 14.79 5.24 18.68
CA TRP A 86 15.60 4.14 19.19
C TRP A 86 16.45 3.54 18.07
N PHE A 87 15.84 3.34 16.91
CA PHE A 87 16.47 2.77 15.73
C PHE A 87 17.64 3.61 15.21
N ILE A 88 17.45 4.93 15.10
CA ILE A 88 18.46 5.84 14.55
C ILE A 88 19.72 5.92 15.43
N ASN A 89 19.57 5.79 16.75
CA ASN A 89 20.68 5.92 17.69
C ASN A 89 21.53 4.65 17.81
N HIS A 90 21.10 3.53 17.23
CA HIS A 90 21.83 2.27 17.29
C HIS A 90 22.99 2.18 16.29
N PHE A 91 22.96 2.97 15.20
CA PHE A 91 23.94 2.88 14.10
C PHE A 91 24.87 4.09 14.02
N GLU A 92 26.17 3.85 13.83
CA GLU A 92 27.21 4.89 13.76
C GLU A 92 27.72 5.19 12.34
N SER A 93 27.41 4.35 11.35
CA SER A 93 27.89 4.46 9.96
C SER A 93 26.78 4.95 9.03
N ARG A 94 27.14 5.74 8.00
CA ARG A 94 26.16 6.24 7.03
C ARG A 94 25.47 5.11 6.28
N TYR A 95 26.22 4.18 5.71
CA TYR A 95 25.66 3.07 4.94
C TYR A 95 24.83 2.14 5.82
N HIS A 96 25.30 1.83 7.03
CA HIS A 96 24.54 0.99 7.95
C HIS A 96 23.22 1.65 8.34
N LEU A 97 23.20 2.95 8.64
CA LEU A 97 21.95 3.64 8.97
C LEU A 97 20.99 3.74 7.79
N ILE A 98 21.48 3.95 6.56
CA ILE A 98 20.64 3.94 5.35
C ILE A 98 20.04 2.54 5.12
N LEU A 99 20.87 1.49 5.15
CA LEU A 99 20.42 0.11 5.01
C LEU A 99 19.39 -0.26 6.07
N ALA A 100 19.71 0.04 7.33
CA ALA A 100 18.84 -0.23 8.45
C ALA A 100 17.52 0.54 8.28
N SER A 101 17.56 1.81 7.87
CA SER A 101 16.34 2.61 7.65
C SER A 101 15.41 1.96 6.61
N SER A 102 15.98 1.38 5.55
CA SER A 102 15.20 0.65 4.55
C SER A 102 14.46 -0.53 5.15
N ILE A 103 15.16 -1.36 5.91
CA ILE A 103 14.60 -2.53 6.58
C ILE A 103 13.52 -2.09 7.60
N PHE A 104 13.81 -1.07 8.39
CA PHE A 104 12.88 -0.54 9.38
C PHE A 104 11.58 -0.02 8.75
N PHE A 105 11.69 0.85 7.74
CA PHE A 105 10.52 1.37 7.03
C PHE A 105 9.72 0.26 6.35
N GLY A 106 10.39 -0.67 5.70
CA GLY A 106 9.75 -1.79 5.01
C GLY A 106 9.01 -2.74 5.97
N LEU A 107 9.66 -3.15 7.06
CA LEU A 107 9.03 -4.01 8.06
C LEU A 107 7.88 -3.30 8.77
N LEU A 108 8.02 -2.01 9.07
CA LEU A 108 6.96 -1.23 9.69
C LEU A 108 5.75 -1.14 8.75
N ALA A 109 5.98 -0.93 7.45
CA ALA A 109 4.91 -0.94 6.45
C ALA A 109 4.22 -2.31 6.36
N ALA A 110 4.98 -3.41 6.45
CA ALA A 110 4.44 -4.77 6.41
C ALA A 110 3.48 -5.09 7.58
N ILE A 111 3.58 -4.40 8.72
CA ILE A 111 2.71 -4.64 9.89
C ILE A 111 1.71 -3.52 10.17
N SER A 112 1.97 -2.29 9.72
CA SER A 112 1.18 -1.10 10.07
C SER A 112 0.46 -0.47 8.88
N MET A 113 0.70 -0.97 7.66
CA MET A 113 0.24 -0.40 6.39
C MET A 113 1.12 0.74 5.84
N ASN A 114 1.33 0.71 4.52
CA ASN A 114 2.21 1.64 3.79
C ASN A 114 1.82 3.11 4.01
N ASP A 115 0.55 3.48 3.85
CA ASP A 115 0.11 4.88 3.93
C ASP A 115 0.30 5.48 5.33
N THR A 116 0.15 4.68 6.39
CA THR A 116 0.45 5.10 7.75
C THR A 116 1.92 5.50 7.87
N VAL A 117 2.83 4.60 7.48
CA VAL A 117 4.25 4.89 7.61
C VAL A 117 4.66 6.04 6.68
N ALA A 118 3.95 6.24 5.57
CA ALA A 118 4.15 7.40 4.70
C ALA A 118 3.78 8.73 5.35
N PHE A 119 2.86 8.75 6.33
CA PHE A 119 2.48 9.94 7.07
C PHE A 119 3.50 10.32 8.16
N MET A 120 3.97 9.33 8.93
CA MET A 120 4.92 9.54 10.04
C MET A 120 6.41 9.43 9.64
N GLY A 121 6.71 8.75 8.54
CA GLY A 121 8.06 8.50 8.05
C GLY A 121 8.81 9.74 7.55
N PRO A 122 8.18 10.74 6.91
CA PRO A 122 8.88 11.90 6.37
C PRO A 122 9.67 12.73 7.40
N PRO A 123 9.14 13.09 8.59
CA PRO A 123 9.94 13.69 9.66
C PRO A 123 11.16 12.85 10.04
N LEU A 124 10.97 11.53 10.14
CA LEU A 124 12.03 10.60 10.53
C LEU A 124 13.12 10.50 9.46
N ALA A 125 12.73 10.34 8.20
CA ALA A 125 13.62 10.31 7.04
C ALA A 125 14.42 11.62 6.92
N TYR A 126 13.80 12.76 7.22
CA TYR A 126 14.48 14.05 7.27
C TYR A 126 15.51 14.14 8.40
N THR A 127 15.13 13.73 9.62
CA THR A 127 16.06 13.68 10.75
C THR A 127 17.25 12.78 10.45
N VAL A 128 17.03 11.63 9.82
CA VAL A 128 18.10 10.73 9.37
C VAL A 128 18.98 11.42 8.33
N SER A 129 18.41 12.09 7.31
CA SER A 129 19.22 12.76 6.29
C SER A 129 20.10 13.87 6.88
N ARG A 130 19.59 14.58 7.88
CA ARG A 130 20.36 15.61 8.62
C ARG A 130 21.48 14.99 9.47
N ALA A 131 21.20 13.91 10.19
CA ALA A 131 22.21 13.18 10.97
C ALA A 131 23.28 12.51 10.10
N LEU A 132 22.95 12.21 8.85
CA LEU A 132 23.88 11.68 7.88
C LEU A 132 24.63 12.76 7.10
N ASP A 133 24.16 14.01 7.09
CA ASP A 133 24.65 15.08 6.22
C ASP A 133 24.69 14.63 4.74
N ILE A 134 23.52 14.16 4.26
CA ILE A 134 23.27 13.76 2.87
C ILE A 134 22.06 14.53 2.32
N ASP A 135 21.90 14.52 0.99
CA ASP A 135 20.72 15.08 0.35
C ASP A 135 19.44 14.39 0.89
N PRO A 136 18.48 15.13 1.47
CA PRO A 136 17.22 14.57 1.95
C PRO A 136 16.49 13.73 0.91
N ARG A 137 16.60 14.07 -0.39
CA ARG A 137 15.98 13.32 -1.48
C ARG A 137 16.31 11.82 -1.42
N VAL A 138 17.53 11.46 -1.02
CA VAL A 138 17.95 10.05 -0.89
C VAL A 138 17.09 9.32 0.15
N MET A 139 16.87 9.93 1.31
CA MET A 139 16.08 9.31 2.38
C MET A 139 14.59 9.29 2.07
N PHE A 140 14.07 10.27 1.34
CA PHE A 140 12.67 10.27 0.91
C PHE A 140 12.39 9.23 -0.19
N LEU A 141 13.30 9.08 -1.16
CA LEU A 141 13.22 7.98 -2.13
C LEU A 141 13.37 6.63 -1.44
N LEU A 142 14.30 6.52 -0.49
CA LEU A 142 14.47 5.32 0.31
C LEU A 142 13.19 4.98 1.07
N LEU A 143 12.59 5.95 1.74
CA LEU A 143 11.31 5.79 2.43
C LEU A 143 10.27 5.26 1.44
N ALA A 144 9.95 6.02 0.38
CA ALA A 144 8.95 5.66 -0.62
C ALA A 144 9.12 4.23 -1.15
N PHE A 145 10.33 3.86 -1.58
CA PHE A 145 10.60 2.54 -2.12
C PHE A 145 10.54 1.44 -1.06
N SER A 146 11.06 1.70 0.15
CA SER A 146 11.05 0.71 1.24
C SER A 146 9.63 0.40 1.72
N LEU A 147 8.75 1.40 1.79
CA LEU A 147 7.35 1.18 2.16
C LEU A 147 6.66 0.26 1.17
N THR A 148 6.82 0.54 -0.12
CA THR A 148 6.25 -0.29 -1.18
C THR A 148 6.81 -1.70 -1.14
N ILE A 149 8.13 -1.85 -1.12
CA ILE A 149 8.80 -3.15 -1.11
C ILE A 149 8.41 -3.96 0.13
N GLY A 150 8.53 -3.38 1.32
CA GLY A 150 8.21 -4.06 2.56
C GLY A 150 6.75 -4.49 2.65
N SER A 151 5.83 -3.63 2.19
CA SER A 151 4.38 -3.90 2.21
C SER A 151 3.94 -5.11 1.39
N VAL A 152 4.77 -5.59 0.46
CA VAL A 152 4.49 -6.79 -0.34
C VAL A 152 4.50 -8.07 0.50
N THR A 153 5.27 -8.11 1.60
CA THR A 153 5.48 -9.35 2.40
C THR A 153 4.20 -9.88 3.05
N THR A 154 3.21 -9.02 3.26
CA THR A 154 1.99 -9.38 4.00
C THR A 154 0.73 -8.85 3.29
N PRO A 155 -0.42 -9.52 3.48
CA PRO A 155 -1.71 -9.01 3.01
C PRO A 155 -2.03 -7.60 3.52
N ILE A 156 -1.60 -7.28 4.74
CA ILE A 156 -2.02 -6.07 5.45
C ILE A 156 -1.08 -4.89 5.21
N GLY A 157 0.08 -5.14 4.59
CA GLY A 157 1.05 -4.10 4.35
C GLY A 157 0.54 -3.00 3.43
N ASN A 158 -0.44 -3.30 2.58
CA ASN A 158 -1.02 -2.32 1.65
C ASN A 158 -2.50 -2.60 1.40
N PRO A 159 -3.38 -1.57 1.30
CA PRO A 159 -4.80 -1.78 1.08
C PRO A 159 -5.15 -2.60 -0.17
N GLN A 160 -4.40 -2.50 -1.27
CA GLN A 160 -4.65 -3.35 -2.44
C GLN A 160 -4.37 -4.83 -2.19
N ASN A 161 -3.42 -5.17 -1.31
CA ASN A 161 -3.11 -6.57 -0.99
C ASN A 161 -4.27 -7.19 -0.19
N VAL A 162 -4.83 -6.45 0.76
CA VAL A 162 -6.06 -6.84 1.48
C VAL A 162 -7.19 -7.07 0.49
N LEU A 163 -7.41 -6.13 -0.44
CA LEU A 163 -8.45 -6.25 -1.45
C LEU A 163 -8.28 -7.52 -2.29
N ILE A 164 -7.08 -7.76 -2.81
CA ILE A 164 -6.81 -8.94 -3.65
C ILE A 164 -7.07 -10.22 -2.86
N VAL A 165 -6.67 -10.29 -1.59
CA VAL A 165 -6.86 -11.46 -0.73
C VAL A 165 -8.34 -11.74 -0.46
N GLU A 166 -9.10 -10.71 -0.08
CA GLU A 166 -10.52 -10.87 0.22
C GLU A 166 -11.33 -11.22 -1.04
N GLU A 167 -11.02 -10.56 -2.16
CA GLU A 167 -11.70 -10.84 -3.43
C GLU A 167 -11.33 -12.22 -3.98
N SER A 168 -10.05 -12.58 -4.03
CA SER A 168 -9.61 -13.88 -4.56
C SER A 168 -10.06 -15.05 -3.69
N GLY A 169 -10.23 -14.84 -2.39
CA GLY A 169 -10.58 -15.87 -1.43
C GLY A 169 -9.48 -16.91 -1.21
N ILE A 170 -8.21 -16.55 -1.49
CA ILE A 170 -7.07 -17.48 -1.35
C ILE A 170 -7.00 -18.09 0.05
N THR A 171 -6.55 -19.34 0.09
CA THR A 171 -6.37 -20.10 1.32
C THR A 171 -5.10 -19.60 2.02
N ALA A 172 -5.17 -19.39 3.35
CA ALA A 172 -4.03 -19.02 4.19
C ALA A 172 -3.13 -17.90 3.61
N PRO A 173 -3.67 -16.69 3.34
CA PRO A 173 -2.99 -15.61 2.65
C PRO A 173 -1.74 -15.10 3.35
N PHE A 174 -1.71 -15.05 4.69
CA PHE A 174 -0.51 -14.63 5.42
C PHE A 174 0.59 -15.66 5.24
N TYR A 175 0.24 -16.94 5.33
CA TYR A 175 1.20 -18.01 5.07
C TYR A 175 1.71 -17.95 3.63
N GLU A 176 0.82 -17.82 2.65
CA GLU A 176 1.21 -17.80 1.22
C GLU A 176 2.03 -16.57 0.84
N PHE A 177 1.63 -15.37 1.28
CA PHE A 177 2.42 -14.16 1.09
C PHE A 177 3.80 -14.27 1.74
N PHE A 178 3.86 -14.70 3.00
CA PHE A 178 5.12 -14.82 3.71
C PHE A 178 6.04 -15.85 3.04
N ARG A 179 5.50 -17.02 2.69
CA ARG A 179 6.24 -18.11 2.04
C ARG A 179 6.84 -17.67 0.70
N MET A 180 6.06 -16.98 -0.14
CA MET A 180 6.49 -16.60 -1.49
C MET A 180 7.30 -15.30 -1.53
N LEU A 181 7.04 -14.35 -0.63
CA LEU A 181 7.51 -12.96 -0.77
C LEU A 181 8.52 -12.54 0.29
N PHE A 182 8.67 -13.24 1.41
CA PHE A 182 9.52 -12.80 2.51
C PHE A 182 11.00 -12.67 2.11
N VAL A 183 11.57 -13.74 1.55
CA VAL A 183 12.98 -13.77 1.11
C VAL A 183 13.26 -12.72 0.03
N PRO A 184 12.54 -12.68 -1.11
CA PRO A 184 12.81 -11.67 -2.14
C PRO A 184 12.56 -10.24 -1.64
N THR A 185 11.58 -10.03 -0.76
CA THR A 185 11.37 -8.71 -0.15
C THR A 185 12.54 -8.29 0.71
N LEU A 186 13.07 -9.18 1.56
CA LEU A 186 14.23 -8.88 2.40
C LEU A 186 15.46 -8.55 1.55
N ILE A 187 15.69 -9.31 0.47
CA ILE A 187 16.77 -9.03 -0.49
C ILE A 187 16.57 -7.64 -1.13
N ASN A 188 15.36 -7.32 -1.56
CA ASN A 188 15.03 -6.01 -2.15
C ASN A 188 15.22 -4.83 -1.17
N LEU A 189 14.90 -5.02 0.11
CA LEU A 189 15.15 -4.02 1.17
C LEU A 189 16.66 -3.82 1.43
N VAL A 190 17.50 -4.80 1.10
CA VAL A 190 18.96 -4.66 1.18
C VAL A 190 19.53 -4.02 -0.08
N ILE A 191 19.04 -4.39 -1.26
CA ILE A 191 19.58 -3.92 -2.56
C ILE A 191 19.14 -2.47 -2.86
N THR A 192 17.92 -2.09 -2.52
CA THR A 192 17.38 -0.75 -2.77
C THR A 192 18.27 0.37 -2.21
N PRO A 193 18.67 0.36 -0.92
CA PRO A 193 19.57 1.37 -0.39
C PRO A 193 20.94 1.37 -1.08
N MET A 194 21.46 0.21 -1.51
CA MET A 194 22.73 0.13 -2.26
C MET A 194 22.61 0.82 -3.64
N ILE A 195 21.50 0.63 -4.34
CA ILE A 195 21.20 1.30 -5.60
C ILE A 195 21.17 2.82 -5.38
N LEU A 196 20.46 3.29 -4.34
CA LEU A 196 20.35 4.72 -4.05
C LEU A 196 21.69 5.34 -3.65
N VAL A 197 22.46 4.70 -2.78
CA VAL A 197 23.81 5.15 -2.40
C VAL A 197 24.69 5.33 -3.64
N LYS A 198 24.66 4.37 -4.56
CA LYS A 198 25.45 4.43 -5.80
C LYS A 198 24.94 5.50 -6.77
N LEU A 199 23.62 5.62 -6.96
CA LEU A 199 23.02 6.57 -7.90
C LEU A 199 23.21 8.03 -7.48
N PHE A 200 23.22 8.29 -6.17
CA PHE A 200 23.36 9.63 -5.60
C PHE A 200 24.79 9.92 -5.09
N GLY A 201 25.74 9.00 -5.29
CA GLY A 201 27.15 9.19 -4.93
C GLY A 201 27.37 9.42 -3.43
N VAL A 202 26.60 8.75 -2.57
CA VAL A 202 26.73 8.90 -1.12
C VAL A 202 28.03 8.27 -0.65
N GLU A 203 28.94 9.06 -0.10
CA GLU A 203 30.19 8.59 0.48
C GLU A 203 29.99 8.03 1.89
N GLU A 204 30.68 6.92 2.19
CA GLU A 204 30.72 6.36 3.54
C GLU A 204 31.50 7.26 4.48
N LYS A 205 30.84 7.69 5.56
CA LYS A 205 31.43 8.46 6.65
C LYS A 205 30.77 8.04 7.96
N ARG A 206 31.40 8.38 9.09
CA ARG A 206 30.73 8.26 10.38
C ARG A 206 29.56 9.24 10.44
N LYS A 207 28.45 8.80 11.05
CA LYS A 207 27.27 9.63 11.35
C LYS A 207 27.73 10.86 12.15
N SER A 208 27.18 12.03 11.83
CA SER A 208 27.45 13.21 12.64
C SER A 208 26.76 13.06 14.01
N LEU A 209 27.43 13.46 15.08
CA LEU A 209 26.87 13.47 16.44
C LEU A 209 25.85 14.62 16.55
N ILE A 210 24.72 14.49 15.86
CA ILE A 210 23.56 15.34 16.10
C ILE A 210 22.81 14.72 17.27
N LEU A 211 22.69 15.47 18.37
CA LEU A 211 21.72 15.19 19.41
C LEU A 211 20.33 15.29 18.78
N ILE A 212 19.77 14.15 18.41
CA ILE A 212 18.36 14.07 18.04
C ILE A 212 17.59 14.28 19.36
N PRO A 213 16.69 15.28 19.44
CA PRO A 213 15.84 15.43 20.62
C PRO A 213 15.09 14.12 20.84
N GLY A 214 15.13 13.57 22.06
CA GLY A 214 14.38 12.37 22.39
C GLY A 214 12.89 12.65 22.25
N GLU A 215 12.21 11.93 21.35
CA GLU A 215 10.75 11.96 21.32
C GLU A 215 10.20 11.11 22.46
N SER A 216 9.34 11.72 23.27
CA SER A 216 8.69 11.06 24.39
C SER A 216 7.40 10.39 23.94
N ILE A 217 7.15 9.16 24.41
CA ILE A 217 5.81 8.59 24.42
C ILE A 217 4.86 9.61 25.04
N THR A 218 3.82 10.01 24.31
CA THR A 218 2.80 10.95 24.81
C THR A 218 1.91 10.25 25.84
N ASN A 219 1.56 8.99 25.59
CA ASN A 219 0.78 8.15 26.50
C ASN A 219 1.27 6.69 26.50
N LYS A 220 1.89 6.25 27.61
CA LYS A 220 2.45 4.90 27.77
C LYS A 220 1.40 3.80 27.69
N ARG A 221 0.20 4.05 28.21
CA ARG A 221 -0.89 3.08 28.19
C ARG A 221 -1.38 2.86 26.76
N ASP A 222 -1.68 3.96 26.06
CA ASP A 222 -2.18 3.87 24.69
C ASP A 222 -1.10 3.33 23.73
N ALA A 223 0.18 3.60 23.97
CA ALA A 223 1.29 2.98 23.23
C ALA A 223 1.34 1.46 23.42
N ALA A 224 1.19 0.99 24.66
CA ALA A 224 1.12 -0.44 24.95
C ALA A 224 -0.13 -1.08 24.32
N LEU A 225 -1.29 -0.41 24.38
CA LEU A 225 -2.52 -0.88 23.76
C LEU A 225 -2.44 -0.93 22.23
N GLY A 226 -1.85 0.08 21.59
CA GLY A 226 -1.62 0.10 20.14
C GLY A 226 -0.66 -1.01 19.71
N ALA A 227 0.45 -1.19 20.44
CA ALA A 227 1.39 -2.30 20.20
C ALA A 227 0.71 -3.67 20.36
N LEU A 228 -0.05 -3.86 21.44
CA LEU A 228 -0.83 -5.08 21.69
C LEU A 228 -1.87 -5.31 20.58
N GLY A 229 -2.55 -4.27 20.11
CA GLY A 229 -3.50 -4.34 19.00
C GLY A 229 -2.84 -4.81 17.69
N LEU A 230 -1.68 -4.24 17.34
CA LEU A 230 -0.92 -4.64 16.15
C LEU A 230 -0.44 -6.09 16.25
N VAL A 231 0.23 -6.42 17.35
CA VAL A 231 0.80 -7.76 17.56
C VAL A 231 -0.30 -8.81 17.62
N SER A 232 -1.38 -8.56 18.37
CA SER A 232 -2.52 -9.50 18.44
C SER A 232 -3.20 -9.68 17.09
N THR A 233 -3.34 -8.62 16.28
CA THR A 233 -3.91 -8.73 14.93
C THR A 233 -3.08 -9.66 14.05
N VAL A 234 -1.76 -9.44 13.99
CA VAL A 234 -0.86 -10.28 13.19
C VAL A 234 -0.88 -11.73 13.70
N LEU A 235 -0.78 -11.94 15.02
CA LEU A 235 -0.78 -13.29 15.60
C LEU A 235 -2.11 -14.03 15.38
N ILE A 236 -3.25 -13.35 15.51
CA ILE A 236 -4.57 -13.96 15.28
C ILE A 236 -4.76 -14.27 13.80
N LEU A 237 -4.29 -13.42 12.88
CA LEU A 237 -4.34 -13.71 11.44
C LEU A 237 -3.48 -14.91 11.06
N ILE A 238 -2.26 -15.03 11.61
CA ILE A 238 -1.41 -16.21 11.42
C ILE A 238 -2.06 -17.46 12.03
N ALA A 239 -2.64 -17.35 13.22
CA ALA A 239 -3.35 -18.46 13.85
C ALA A 239 -4.57 -18.89 13.02
N ASN A 240 -5.32 -17.93 12.48
CA ASN A 240 -6.47 -18.18 11.61
C ASN A 240 -6.06 -18.96 10.33
N ASP A 241 -4.94 -18.57 9.72
CA ASP A 241 -4.37 -19.28 8.57
C ASP A 241 -3.95 -20.70 8.94
N LEU A 242 -3.27 -20.89 10.08
CA LEU A 242 -2.90 -22.21 10.55
C LEU A 242 -4.13 -23.09 10.82
N MET A 243 -5.18 -22.54 11.42
CA MET A 243 -6.44 -23.24 11.63
C MET A 243 -7.07 -23.65 10.29
N GLN A 244 -7.08 -22.75 9.31
CA GLN A 244 -7.58 -23.05 7.97
C GLN A 244 -6.79 -24.18 7.29
N LEU A 245 -5.45 -24.17 7.38
CA LEU A 245 -4.58 -25.21 6.82
C LEU A 245 -4.77 -26.57 7.51
N LEU A 246 -5.05 -26.58 8.81
CA LEU A 246 -5.31 -27.79 9.58
C LEU A 246 -6.76 -28.30 9.44
N GLY A 247 -7.62 -27.61 8.68
CA GLY A 247 -9.04 -27.95 8.56
C GLY A 247 -9.86 -27.71 9.83
N LEU A 248 -9.38 -26.86 10.73
CA LEU A 248 -10.06 -26.44 11.95
C LEU A 248 -11.01 -25.25 11.66
N PRO A 249 -12.01 -24.98 12.53
CA PRO A 249 -12.86 -23.81 12.37
C PRO A 249 -12.05 -22.51 12.31
N TYR A 250 -12.23 -21.71 11.28
CA TYR A 250 -11.52 -20.45 11.07
C TYR A 250 -12.51 -19.32 10.76
N VAL A 251 -12.05 -18.08 10.85
CA VAL A 251 -12.80 -16.89 10.47
C VAL A 251 -12.65 -16.68 8.97
N GLU A 252 -13.71 -16.98 8.21
CA GLU A 252 -13.76 -16.74 6.76
C GLU A 252 -13.66 -15.25 6.42
N LYS A 253 -14.41 -14.42 7.15
CA LYS A 253 -14.43 -12.97 7.01
C LYS A 253 -13.29 -12.33 7.79
N ARG A 254 -12.06 -12.43 7.27
CA ARG A 254 -10.83 -12.01 7.97
C ARG A 254 -10.84 -10.54 8.37
N GLY A 255 -11.56 -9.70 7.63
CA GLY A 255 -11.80 -8.29 7.98
C GLY A 255 -12.39 -8.04 9.37
N LEU A 256 -13.11 -9.01 9.93
CA LEU A 256 -13.66 -8.90 11.28
C LEU A 256 -12.60 -8.97 12.38
N ILE A 257 -11.44 -9.58 12.13
CA ILE A 257 -10.39 -9.77 13.13
C ILE A 257 -9.86 -8.41 13.64
N PRO A 258 -9.26 -7.54 12.81
CA PRO A 258 -8.80 -6.23 13.28
C PRO A 258 -9.96 -5.33 13.71
N PHE A 259 -11.15 -5.49 13.13
CA PHE A 259 -12.33 -4.72 13.52
C PHE A 259 -12.75 -5.00 14.97
N PHE A 260 -12.80 -6.27 15.38
CA PHE A 260 -13.14 -6.62 16.77
C PHE A 260 -12.04 -6.27 17.76
N ILE A 261 -10.77 -6.38 17.36
CA ILE A 261 -9.64 -5.90 18.17
C ILE A 261 -9.77 -4.39 18.39
N ALA A 262 -10.03 -3.62 17.34
CA ALA A 262 -10.29 -2.18 17.44
C ALA A 262 -11.50 -1.88 18.33
N ALA A 263 -12.62 -2.62 18.19
CA ALA A 263 -13.79 -2.49 19.05
C ALA A 263 -13.45 -2.66 20.55
N ALA A 264 -12.61 -3.65 20.88
CA ALA A 264 -12.11 -3.82 22.24
C ALA A 264 -11.21 -2.65 22.68
N LEU A 265 -10.32 -2.17 21.81
CA LEU A 265 -9.45 -1.01 22.09
C LEU A 265 -10.25 0.26 22.34
N TYR A 266 -11.37 0.48 21.65
CA TYR A 266 -12.24 1.63 21.94
C TYR A 266 -12.80 1.60 23.37
N ILE A 267 -13.03 0.42 23.96
CA ILE A 267 -13.53 0.32 25.33
C ILE A 267 -12.43 0.68 26.35
N VAL A 268 -11.17 0.30 26.06
CA VAL A 268 -10.06 0.40 27.02
C VAL A 268 -9.10 1.55 26.78
N SER A 269 -9.20 2.25 25.64
CA SER A 269 -8.34 3.39 25.29
C SER A 269 -8.65 4.61 26.17
N SER A 270 -7.65 5.47 26.32
CA SER A 270 -7.77 6.65 27.20
C SER A 270 -8.80 7.67 26.67
N ASN A 271 -8.93 7.81 25.35
CA ASN A 271 -9.87 8.72 24.71
C ASN A 271 -10.46 8.11 23.41
N PRO A 272 -11.56 7.35 23.49
CA PRO A 272 -12.10 6.63 22.34
C PRO A 272 -12.65 7.53 21.22
N ARG A 273 -13.13 8.72 21.55
CA ARG A 273 -13.61 9.69 20.54
C ARG A 273 -12.47 10.25 19.72
N GLU A 274 -11.36 10.57 20.39
CA GLU A 274 -10.15 10.99 19.71
C GLU A 274 -9.58 9.86 18.84
N LEU A 275 -9.55 8.63 19.36
CA LEU A 275 -9.13 7.46 18.60
C LEU A 275 -9.97 7.26 17.34
N LEU A 276 -11.29 7.38 17.42
CA LEU A 276 -12.18 7.28 16.27
C LEU A 276 -11.89 8.37 15.22
N GLY A 277 -11.47 9.55 15.68
CA GLY A 277 -11.01 10.64 14.82
C GLY A 277 -9.65 10.40 14.16
N LYS A 278 -8.85 9.43 14.64
CA LYS A 278 -7.58 9.02 14.02
C LYS A 278 -7.75 8.03 12.87
N VAL A 279 -8.94 7.45 12.69
CA VAL A 279 -9.24 6.59 11.56
C VAL A 279 -9.16 7.40 10.26
N ASP A 280 -8.49 6.86 9.23
CA ASP A 280 -8.45 7.48 7.90
C ASP A 280 -9.77 7.25 7.15
N TRP A 281 -10.77 8.04 7.52
CA TRP A 281 -12.09 8.06 6.87
C TRP A 281 -12.01 8.43 5.40
N GLY A 282 -11.00 9.21 4.99
CA GLY A 282 -10.78 9.55 3.58
C GLY A 282 -10.49 8.30 2.76
N THR A 283 -9.55 7.48 3.22
CA THR A 283 -9.23 6.20 2.56
C THR A 283 -10.42 5.23 2.59
N ILE A 284 -11.18 5.16 3.69
CA ILE A 284 -12.40 4.32 3.74
C ILE A 284 -13.43 4.76 2.67
N ILE A 285 -13.71 6.07 2.57
CA ILE A 285 -14.63 6.62 1.56
C ILE A 285 -14.11 6.35 0.14
N PHE A 286 -12.80 6.46 -0.06
CA PHE A 286 -12.16 6.13 -1.33
C PHE A 286 -12.43 4.67 -1.73
N PHE A 287 -12.24 3.69 -0.83
CA PHE A 287 -12.48 2.28 -1.10
C PHE A 287 -13.94 1.99 -1.46
N ILE A 288 -14.88 2.49 -0.67
CA ILE A 288 -16.32 2.34 -0.93
C ILE A 288 -16.68 2.88 -2.32
N SER A 289 -16.20 4.09 -2.63
CA SER A 289 -16.46 4.75 -3.91
C SER A 289 -15.75 4.04 -5.09
N MET A 290 -14.58 3.47 -4.83
CA MET A 290 -13.77 2.78 -5.81
C MET A 290 -14.41 1.45 -6.22
N PHE A 291 -14.97 0.66 -5.29
CA PHE A 291 -15.72 -0.55 -5.64
C PHE A 291 -16.87 -0.26 -6.62
N ILE A 292 -17.64 0.79 -6.34
CA ILE A 292 -18.76 1.22 -7.20
C ILE A 292 -18.24 1.65 -8.58
N THR A 293 -17.21 2.52 -8.59
CA THR A 293 -16.65 3.06 -9.83
C THR A 293 -16.04 1.95 -10.69
N MET A 294 -15.22 1.07 -10.11
CA MET A 294 -14.55 -0.01 -10.84
C MET A 294 -15.56 -1.03 -11.38
N GLN A 295 -16.64 -1.31 -10.65
CA GLN A 295 -17.72 -2.16 -11.16
C GLN A 295 -18.43 -1.52 -12.36
N GLY A 296 -18.68 -0.21 -12.34
CA GLY A 296 -19.26 0.48 -13.49
C GLY A 296 -18.33 0.51 -14.70
N VAL A 297 -17.04 0.78 -14.49
CA VAL A 297 -15.99 0.72 -15.51
C VAL A 297 -15.85 -0.69 -16.09
N TRP A 298 -15.98 -1.73 -15.27
CA TRP A 298 -16.01 -3.12 -15.72
C TRP A 298 -17.20 -3.41 -16.62
N ARG A 299 -18.41 -3.09 -16.16
CA ARG A 299 -19.66 -3.28 -16.93
C ARG A 299 -19.70 -2.48 -18.23
N SER A 300 -18.98 -1.37 -18.29
CA SER A 300 -18.87 -0.55 -19.50
C SER A 300 -18.01 -1.20 -20.59
N GLY A 301 -17.16 -2.17 -20.24
CA GLY A 301 -16.23 -2.84 -21.16
C GLY A 301 -15.10 -1.96 -21.68
N VAL A 302 -14.87 -0.77 -21.11
CA VAL A 302 -13.95 0.24 -21.68
C VAL A 302 -12.49 -0.23 -21.70
N PHE A 303 -12.08 -1.00 -20.69
CA PHE A 303 -10.73 -1.55 -20.58
C PHE A 303 -10.58 -2.93 -21.24
N THR A 304 -11.68 -3.60 -21.61
CA THR A 304 -11.64 -4.96 -22.20
C THR A 304 -10.75 -5.06 -23.45
N PRO A 305 -10.73 -4.09 -24.39
CA PRO A 305 -9.82 -4.14 -25.53
C PRO A 305 -8.35 -4.10 -25.13
N LEU A 306 -7.98 -3.25 -24.16
CA LEU A 306 -6.61 -3.15 -23.68
C LEU A 306 -6.18 -4.42 -22.94
N LEU A 307 -7.04 -4.93 -22.05
CA LEU A 307 -6.75 -6.13 -21.28
C LEU A 307 -6.68 -7.39 -22.14
N SER A 308 -7.58 -7.54 -23.12
CA SER A 308 -7.57 -8.70 -24.03
C SER A 308 -6.35 -8.74 -24.94
N MET A 309 -5.71 -7.60 -25.23
CA MET A 309 -4.41 -7.59 -25.91
C MET A 309 -3.29 -8.20 -25.04
N MET A 310 -3.37 -8.05 -23.71
CA MET A 310 -2.33 -8.50 -22.78
C MET A 310 -2.60 -9.92 -22.23
N MET A 311 -3.88 -10.25 -22.00
CA MET A 311 -4.37 -11.53 -21.48
C MET A 311 -5.72 -11.87 -22.11
N PRO A 312 -5.78 -12.44 -23.34
CA PRO A 312 -7.03 -12.69 -24.07
C PRO A 312 -7.88 -13.83 -23.48
N HIS A 313 -7.26 -14.77 -22.79
CA HIS A 313 -7.90 -15.92 -22.14
C HIS A 313 -7.17 -16.23 -20.83
N ARG A 314 -7.67 -17.21 -20.05
CA ARG A 314 -6.91 -17.74 -18.90
C ARG A 314 -5.57 -18.27 -19.39
N MET A 315 -4.49 -17.75 -18.82
CA MET A 315 -3.14 -18.18 -19.13
C MET A 315 -2.59 -18.96 -17.92
N GLU A 316 -1.62 -19.83 -18.16
CA GLU A 316 -0.93 -20.57 -17.10
C GLU A 316 0.60 -20.47 -17.25
N GLY A 317 1.30 -20.78 -16.17
CA GLY A 317 2.75 -20.82 -16.12
C GLY A 317 3.41 -19.43 -16.22
N PRO A 318 4.68 -19.39 -16.67
CA PRO A 318 5.46 -18.15 -16.73
C PRO A 318 4.82 -17.06 -17.60
N GLN A 319 4.07 -17.43 -18.64
CA GLN A 319 3.44 -16.46 -19.52
C GLN A 319 2.31 -15.68 -18.80
N ALA A 320 1.54 -16.35 -17.94
CA ALA A 320 0.54 -15.70 -17.11
C ALA A 320 1.18 -14.75 -16.10
N LEU A 321 2.23 -15.20 -15.42
CA LEU A 321 3.00 -14.37 -14.48
C LEU A 321 3.55 -13.11 -15.16
N ALA A 322 4.14 -13.26 -16.34
CA ALA A 322 4.68 -12.14 -17.11
C ALA A 322 3.57 -11.16 -17.52
N SER A 323 2.44 -11.66 -18.03
CA SER A 323 1.31 -10.81 -18.42
C SER A 323 0.69 -10.07 -17.24
N ILE A 324 0.48 -10.72 -16.10
CA ILE A 324 -0.04 -10.08 -14.88
C ILE A 324 0.94 -9.02 -14.38
N THR A 325 2.22 -9.35 -14.30
CA THR A 325 3.26 -8.44 -13.82
C THR A 325 3.38 -7.22 -14.72
N PHE A 326 3.47 -7.43 -16.04
CA PHE A 326 3.62 -6.34 -17.00
C PHE A 326 2.37 -5.45 -17.09
N SER A 327 1.17 -6.04 -17.05
CA SER A 327 -0.09 -5.30 -16.97
C SER A 327 -0.13 -4.42 -15.72
N SER A 328 0.30 -4.96 -14.59
CA SER A 328 0.34 -4.24 -13.32
C SER A 328 1.35 -3.10 -13.34
N LEU A 329 2.57 -3.33 -13.83
CA LEU A 329 3.58 -2.27 -13.91
C LEU A 329 3.15 -1.10 -14.81
N LEU A 330 2.44 -1.38 -15.91
CA LEU A 330 2.00 -0.35 -16.86
C LEU A 330 0.69 0.33 -16.48
N ILE A 331 -0.39 -0.45 -16.34
CA ILE A 331 -1.75 0.09 -16.19
C ILE A 331 -1.91 0.75 -14.81
N SER A 332 -1.22 0.23 -13.79
CA SER A 332 -1.27 0.81 -12.44
C SER A 332 -0.74 2.25 -12.38
N GLN A 333 0.12 2.67 -13.31
CA GLN A 333 0.57 4.08 -13.37
C GLN A 333 -0.55 5.05 -13.76
N VAL A 334 -1.58 4.54 -14.44
CA VAL A 334 -2.66 5.36 -15.01
C VAL A 334 -3.75 5.56 -13.96
N ILE A 335 -4.25 4.47 -13.37
CA ILE A 335 -5.39 4.50 -12.43
C ILE A 335 -5.00 4.32 -10.95
N SER A 336 -3.69 4.23 -10.63
CA SER A 336 -3.12 3.90 -9.32
C SER A 336 -3.32 2.43 -8.89
N ASN A 337 -2.50 1.99 -7.93
CA ASN A 337 -2.40 0.60 -7.48
C ASN A 337 -3.72 0.01 -6.99
N VAL A 338 -4.51 0.76 -6.21
CA VAL A 338 -5.74 0.22 -5.61
C VAL A 338 -6.87 0.06 -6.64
N PRO A 339 -7.25 1.09 -7.42
CA PRO A 339 -8.30 0.92 -8.43
C PRO A 339 -7.90 -0.11 -9.50
N PHE A 340 -6.62 -0.15 -9.89
CA PHE A 340 -6.11 -1.18 -10.78
C PHE A 340 -6.29 -2.58 -10.20
N ALA A 341 -5.86 -2.83 -8.97
CA ALA A 341 -5.97 -4.15 -8.34
C ALA A 341 -7.43 -4.63 -8.25
N SER A 342 -8.36 -3.73 -7.88
CA SER A 342 -9.79 -4.04 -7.85
C SER A 342 -10.31 -4.44 -9.23
N PHE A 343 -10.05 -3.60 -10.23
CA PHE A 343 -10.48 -3.84 -11.59
C PHE A 343 -9.89 -5.12 -12.20
N PHE A 344 -8.58 -5.32 -12.02
CA PHE A 344 -7.87 -6.48 -12.55
C PHE A 344 -8.27 -7.78 -11.85
N THR A 345 -8.68 -7.71 -10.58
CA THR A 345 -9.24 -8.87 -9.86
C THR A 345 -10.57 -9.32 -10.46
N ILE A 346 -11.46 -8.38 -10.77
CA ILE A 346 -12.71 -8.69 -11.50
C ILE A 346 -12.39 -9.34 -12.85
N TYR A 347 -11.40 -8.80 -13.57
CA TYR A 347 -10.98 -9.35 -14.85
C TYR A 347 -10.43 -10.78 -14.74
N MET A 348 -9.51 -11.04 -13.81
CA MET A 348 -8.96 -12.38 -13.59
C MET A 348 -10.07 -13.38 -13.21
N LYS A 349 -11.01 -13.02 -12.33
CA LYS A 349 -12.17 -13.87 -12.04
C LYS A 349 -13.00 -14.17 -13.29
N SER A 350 -13.20 -13.19 -14.16
CA SER A 350 -13.93 -13.37 -15.43
C SER A 350 -13.23 -14.31 -16.41
N LEU A 351 -11.90 -14.41 -16.34
CA LEU A 351 -11.11 -15.37 -17.10
C LEU A 351 -11.13 -16.78 -16.48
N GLY A 352 -11.65 -16.94 -15.25
CA GLY A 352 -11.74 -18.23 -14.56
C GLY A 352 -10.62 -18.51 -13.57
N TYR A 353 -9.85 -17.50 -13.15
CA TYR A 353 -8.97 -17.65 -11.99
C TYR A 353 -9.82 -17.80 -10.71
N THR A 354 -9.44 -18.77 -9.88
CA THR A 354 -10.16 -19.19 -8.67
C THR A 354 -9.31 -18.96 -7.43
N ARG A 355 -9.82 -19.27 -6.25
CA ARG A 355 -9.04 -19.20 -5.01
C ARG A 355 -7.80 -20.12 -4.96
N HIS A 356 -7.72 -21.11 -5.85
CA HIS A 356 -6.63 -22.10 -5.95
C HIS A 356 -5.51 -21.64 -6.89
N ASP A 357 -5.58 -20.40 -7.35
CA ASP A 357 -4.62 -19.76 -8.24
C ASP A 357 -3.74 -18.78 -7.43
N GLU A 358 -3.32 -19.18 -6.22
CA GLU A 358 -2.67 -18.30 -5.22
C GLU A 358 -1.47 -17.56 -5.80
N LEU A 359 -0.69 -18.26 -6.63
CA LEU A 359 0.47 -17.74 -7.34
C LEU A 359 0.14 -16.48 -8.16
N TYR A 360 -0.95 -16.49 -8.92
CA TYR A 360 -1.33 -15.40 -9.81
C TYR A 360 -1.94 -14.22 -9.04
N TRP A 361 -2.64 -14.49 -7.94
CA TRP A 361 -3.14 -13.45 -7.03
C TRP A 361 -2.01 -12.74 -6.30
N ILE A 362 -1.04 -13.51 -5.82
CA ILE A 362 0.20 -12.98 -5.22
C ILE A 362 0.99 -12.19 -6.28
N ALA A 363 1.04 -12.68 -7.52
CA ALA A 363 1.66 -11.96 -8.62
C ALA A 363 1.03 -10.58 -8.85
N LEU A 364 -0.30 -10.52 -8.87
CA LEU A 364 -1.04 -9.26 -8.94
C LEU A 364 -0.72 -8.35 -7.74
N ALA A 365 -0.72 -8.89 -6.53
CA ALA A 365 -0.48 -8.12 -5.30
C ALA A 365 0.93 -7.51 -5.27
N PHE A 366 1.97 -8.29 -5.55
CA PHE A 366 3.34 -7.76 -5.51
C PHE A 366 3.59 -6.79 -6.66
N SER A 367 3.15 -7.12 -7.87
CA SER A 367 3.47 -6.32 -9.06
C SER A 367 2.70 -5.00 -9.08
N SER A 368 1.43 -5.00 -8.68
CA SER A 368 0.66 -3.76 -8.52
C SER A 368 1.22 -2.89 -7.40
N THR A 369 1.75 -3.49 -6.32
CA THR A 369 2.40 -2.74 -5.24
C THR A 369 3.70 -2.09 -5.75
N ILE A 370 4.63 -2.87 -6.29
CA ILE A 370 5.95 -2.38 -6.75
C ILE A 370 5.85 -1.41 -7.92
N ALA A 371 4.79 -1.50 -8.73
CA ALA A 371 4.48 -0.48 -9.74
C ALA A 371 4.45 0.94 -9.13
N GLY A 372 4.08 1.08 -7.85
CA GLY A 372 4.11 2.34 -7.12
C GLY A 372 5.47 3.03 -7.11
N ASN A 373 6.57 2.30 -7.31
CA ASN A 373 7.93 2.88 -7.32
C ASN A 373 8.28 3.59 -8.65
N LEU A 374 7.49 3.46 -9.71
CA LEU A 374 7.81 4.04 -11.02
C LEU A 374 7.52 5.54 -11.07
N THR A 375 6.43 5.99 -10.45
CA THR A 375 6.02 7.40 -10.50
C THR A 375 5.57 7.92 -9.14
N PRO A 376 5.74 9.22 -8.87
CA PRO A 376 5.15 9.92 -7.72
C PRO A 376 3.65 9.65 -7.50
N LEU A 377 2.92 9.39 -8.59
CA LEU A 377 1.46 9.18 -8.56
C LEU A 377 1.08 7.71 -8.49
N GLY A 378 2.03 6.79 -8.61
CA GLY A 378 1.78 5.36 -8.64
C GLY A 378 1.16 4.85 -7.32
N ALA A 379 1.60 5.40 -6.19
CA ALA A 379 1.10 5.07 -4.86
C ALA A 379 0.63 6.31 -4.09
N ALA A 380 -0.40 6.16 -3.26
CA ALA A 380 -0.89 7.22 -2.38
C ALA A 380 0.18 7.66 -1.37
N SER A 381 0.94 6.70 -0.81
CA SER A 381 2.08 6.95 0.06
C SER A 381 3.13 7.89 -0.53
N ASN A 382 3.46 7.76 -1.82
CA ASN A 382 4.40 8.66 -2.49
C ASN A 382 3.91 10.12 -2.47
N ILE A 383 2.60 10.30 -2.67
CA ILE A 383 1.96 11.62 -2.67
C ILE A 383 2.03 12.22 -1.27
N ILE A 384 1.76 11.43 -0.22
CA ILE A 384 1.86 11.88 1.18
C ILE A 384 3.29 12.34 1.50
N ILE A 385 4.30 11.55 1.08
CA ILE A 385 5.71 11.88 1.27
C ILE A 385 6.09 13.19 0.56
N LEU A 386 5.62 13.39 -0.67
CA LEU A 386 5.88 14.61 -1.44
C LEU A 386 5.17 15.83 -0.86
N GLU A 387 3.93 15.68 -0.40
CA GLU A 387 3.18 16.76 0.23
C GLU A 387 3.89 17.23 1.51
N TYR A 388 4.46 16.32 2.29
CA TYR A 388 5.29 16.68 3.44
C TYR A 388 6.51 17.50 3.02
N LEU A 389 7.23 17.05 1.99
CA LEU A 389 8.39 17.76 1.45
C LEU A 389 8.05 19.19 0.99
N GLU A 390 6.95 19.34 0.27
CA GLU A 390 6.54 20.63 -0.29
C GLU A 390 6.04 21.58 0.80
N SER A 391 5.19 21.09 1.71
CA SER A 391 4.53 21.92 2.72
C SER A 391 5.43 22.28 3.91
N ARG A 392 6.32 21.36 4.33
CA ARG A 392 7.15 21.54 5.53
C ARG A 392 8.59 21.90 5.23
N MET A 393 9.11 21.46 4.08
CA MET A 393 10.52 21.59 3.75
C MET A 393 10.79 22.53 2.57
N ASN A 394 9.75 23.05 1.92
CA ASN A 394 9.82 23.91 0.74
C ASN A 394 10.74 23.33 -0.35
N THR A 395 10.72 22.00 -0.50
CA THR A 395 11.49 21.25 -1.49
C THR A 395 10.61 20.13 -2.06
N THR A 396 11.01 19.52 -3.17
CA THR A 396 10.26 18.41 -3.79
C THR A 396 11.19 17.48 -4.54
N ILE A 397 10.72 16.27 -4.86
CA ILE A 397 11.41 15.36 -5.75
C ILE A 397 10.76 15.49 -7.12
N ILE A 398 11.53 15.96 -8.10
CA ILE A 398 11.04 16.09 -9.47
C ILE A 398 10.78 14.70 -10.08
N LEU A 399 9.77 14.60 -10.94
CA LEU A 399 9.37 13.37 -11.62
C LEU A 399 10.56 12.63 -12.27
N LYS A 400 11.49 13.38 -12.87
CA LYS A 400 12.68 12.80 -13.52
C LYS A 400 13.57 12.03 -12.55
N ASP A 401 13.82 12.59 -11.36
CA ASP A 401 14.69 11.97 -10.36
C ASP A 401 14.01 10.73 -9.76
N PHE A 402 12.71 10.85 -9.46
CA PHE A 402 11.89 9.75 -8.98
C PHE A 402 11.85 8.61 -10.01
N LEU A 403 11.53 8.91 -11.27
CA LEU A 403 11.43 7.92 -12.35
C LEU A 403 12.77 7.23 -12.63
N LYS A 404 13.89 7.97 -12.63
CA LYS A 404 15.22 7.39 -12.87
C LYS A 404 15.58 6.36 -11.80
N ALA A 405 15.41 6.70 -10.53
CA ALA A 405 15.69 5.77 -9.43
C ALA A 405 14.64 4.64 -9.41
N GLY A 406 13.37 5.01 -9.58
CA GLY A 406 12.22 4.12 -9.58
C GLY A 406 12.27 3.04 -10.63
N LEU A 407 12.67 3.36 -11.87
CA LEU A 407 12.84 2.37 -12.94
C LEU A 407 13.90 1.32 -12.60
N ILE A 408 15.05 1.75 -12.08
CA ILE A 408 16.16 0.85 -11.73
C ILE A 408 15.74 -0.06 -10.57
N VAL A 409 15.19 0.53 -9.50
CA VAL A 409 14.74 -0.22 -8.33
C VAL A 409 13.60 -1.18 -8.70
N THR A 410 12.60 -0.72 -9.45
CA THR A 410 11.47 -1.55 -9.89
C THR A 410 11.92 -2.70 -10.76
N ALA A 411 12.83 -2.47 -11.72
CA ALA A 411 13.33 -3.53 -12.59
C ALA A 411 14.06 -4.62 -11.80
N VAL A 412 14.96 -4.22 -10.88
CA VAL A 412 15.69 -5.16 -10.02
C VAL A 412 14.74 -5.92 -9.10
N ASN A 413 13.83 -5.21 -8.43
CA ASN A 413 12.90 -5.83 -7.50
C ASN A 413 11.96 -6.81 -8.19
N THR A 414 11.44 -6.43 -9.36
CA THR A 414 10.56 -7.30 -10.16
C THR A 414 11.32 -8.53 -10.64
N ALA A 415 12.57 -8.40 -11.09
CA ALA A 415 13.36 -9.55 -11.53
C ALA A 415 13.62 -10.55 -10.40
N LEU A 416 13.93 -10.05 -9.19
CA LEU A 416 14.16 -10.91 -8.01
C LEU A 416 12.88 -11.61 -7.56
N LEU A 417 11.76 -10.89 -7.49
CA LEU A 417 10.47 -11.47 -7.14
C LEU A 417 9.98 -12.45 -8.20
N TYR A 418 10.23 -12.18 -9.48
CA TYR A 418 9.82 -13.06 -10.56
C TYR A 418 10.60 -14.38 -10.56
N ASN A 419 11.91 -14.35 -10.28
CA ASN A 419 12.76 -15.56 -10.25
C ASN A 419 12.53 -16.45 -9.03
N ASP A 420 12.05 -15.90 -7.91
CA ASP A 420 11.73 -16.69 -6.70
C ASP A 420 10.31 -17.29 -6.76
N ILE A 421 9.43 -16.74 -7.60
CA ILE A 421 8.00 -17.12 -7.69
C ILE A 421 7.71 -17.97 -8.94
N GLY A 422 8.40 -17.72 -10.06
CA GLY A 422 8.25 -18.44 -11.34
C GLY A 422 9.24 -19.56 -11.52
#